data_AF-A0A646IIJ2-F1
#
_entry.id   AF-A0A646IIJ2-F1
#
_cell.length_a   1.000
_cell.length_b   1.000
_cell.length_c   1.000
_cell.angle_alpha   90.00
_cell.angle_beta   90.00
_cell.angle_gamma   90.00
#
_symmetry.space_group_name_H-M   'P 1'
#
loop_
_entity.id
_entity.type
_entity.pdbx_description
1 polymer ?
#
loop_
_entity_poly.entity_id
_entity_poly.type
_entity_poly.pdbx_seq_one_letter_code
_entity_poly.pdbx_strand_id
1 'polypeptide(L)'
;TTDGASELVLNVKRQPYTIGTGIEYRSPGVRAIITGTLNSVTPLGEQITVSTLQPRGPDHETFYSATWAQPIGTDGLLAKLTWSHYRGMPENLPLEQLGYQSRYLTDTQRLGLSLSYPVLLSNTRNLTL
;
A
#
# COMPACT_ATOMS: atom_id res chain seq x y z
N THR A 1 -52.61 4.50 3.46
CA THR A 1 -51.52 5.07 2.64
C THR A 1 -50.24 4.46 3.15
N THR A 2 -49.69 3.50 2.41
CA THR A 2 -48.43 2.82 2.77
C THR A 2 -47.32 3.60 2.06
N ASP A 3 -46.55 4.37 2.82
CA ASP A 3 -45.33 4.99 2.30
C ASP A 3 -44.37 3.86 1.91
N GLY A 4 -43.94 3.84 0.65
CA GLY A 4 -43.05 2.83 0.08
C GLY A 4 -41.61 2.86 0.62
N ALA A 5 -41.44 3.18 1.91
CA ALA A 5 -40.17 3.17 2.59
C ALA A 5 -39.64 1.73 2.66
N SER A 6 -38.49 1.51 2.03
CA SER A 6 -37.76 0.25 2.10
C SER A 6 -36.71 0.34 3.19
N GLU A 7 -36.69 -0.62 4.11
CA GLU A 7 -35.69 -0.72 5.16
C GLU A 7 -34.44 -1.44 4.64
N LEU A 8 -33.28 -0.81 4.76
CA LEU A 8 -32.00 -1.42 4.41
C LEU A 8 -31.37 -2.03 5.66
N VAL A 9 -31.58 -3.33 5.86
CA VAL A 9 -30.94 -4.08 6.95
C VAL A 9 -29.59 -4.62 6.47
N LEU A 10 -28.50 -4.03 6.95
CA LEU A 10 -27.14 -4.43 6.57
C LEU A 10 -26.55 -5.35 7.66
N ASN A 11 -26.39 -6.64 7.37
CA ASN A 11 -25.73 -7.58 8.28
C ASN A 11 -24.23 -7.63 7.97
N VAL A 12 -23.44 -6.81 8.67
CA VAL A 12 -22.00 -6.66 8.40
C VAL A 12 -21.16 -7.33 9.48
N LYS A 13 -20.26 -8.21 9.06
CA LYS A 13 -19.21 -8.78 9.91
C LYS A 13 -17.92 -7.96 9.74
N ARG A 14 -17.53 -7.21 10.77
CA ARG A 14 -16.33 -6.37 10.74
C ARG A 14 -15.06 -7.23 10.75
N GLN A 15 -14.16 -6.99 9.80
CA GLN A 15 -12.80 -7.55 9.81
C GLN A 15 -11.79 -6.39 9.93
N PRO A 16 -11.42 -6.00 11.17
CA PRO A 16 -10.69 -4.76 11.41
C PRO A 16 -9.21 -4.84 11.01
N TYR A 17 -8.65 -6.05 10.92
CA TYR A 17 -7.27 -6.26 10.50
C TYR A 17 -7.15 -7.46 9.57
N THR A 18 -6.22 -7.35 8.62
CA THR A 18 -5.81 -8.40 7.71
C THR A 18 -4.29 -8.39 7.69
N ILE A 19 -3.67 -9.56 7.86
CA ILE A 19 -2.22 -9.72 7.73
C ILE A 19 -1.98 -10.73 6.62
N GLY A 20 -1.13 -10.37 5.67
CA GLY A 20 -0.71 -11.20 4.57
C GLY A 20 0.81 -11.24 4.50
N THR A 21 1.35 -12.36 4.03
CA THR A 21 2.76 -12.48 3.68
C THR A 21 2.85 -13.02 2.25
N GLY A 22 3.82 -12.53 1.49
CA GLY A 22 4.11 -12.98 0.14
C GLY A 22 5.60 -13.24 0.00
N ILE A 23 5.97 -14.27 -0.76
CA ILE A 23 7.37 -14.57 -1.06
C ILE A 23 7.53 -14.50 -2.57
N GLU A 24 8.50 -13.72 -3.04
CA GLU A 24 8.88 -13.58 -4.43
C GLU A 24 10.33 -14.05 -4.60
N TYR A 25 10.58 -14.84 -5.64
CA TYR A 25 11.92 -15.21 -6.06
C TYR A 25 12.26 -14.42 -7.33
N ARG A 26 13.23 -13.51 -7.22
CA ARG A 26 13.70 -12.72 -8.36
C ARG A 26 15.22 -12.59 -8.27
N SER A 27 15.94 -13.06 -9.29
CA SER A 27 17.40 -12.99 -9.31
C SER A 27 17.89 -11.53 -9.15
N PRO A 28 18.82 -11.26 -8.21
CA PRO A 28 19.59 -12.18 -7.37
C PRO A 28 19.06 -12.23 -5.91
N GLY A 29 17.91 -12.86 -5.64
CA GLY A 29 17.50 -13.08 -4.25
C GLY A 29 16.06 -13.58 -4.01
N VAL A 30 15.83 -14.09 -2.80
CA VAL A 30 14.48 -14.31 -2.25
C VAL A 30 14.08 -13.03 -1.51
N ARG A 31 12.88 -12.53 -1.80
CA ARG A 31 12.26 -11.40 -1.09
C ARG A 31 10.96 -11.90 -0.48
N ALA A 32 10.73 -11.69 0.81
CA ALA A 32 9.37 -11.81 1.35
C ALA A 32 8.84 -10.43 1.71
N ILE A 33 7.54 -10.23 1.56
CA ILE A 33 6.83 -9.01 1.88
C ILE A 33 5.80 -9.38 2.93
N ILE A 34 5.79 -8.65 4.03
CA ILE A 34 4.77 -8.76 5.08
C ILE A 34 3.91 -7.52 4.96
N THR A 35 2.60 -7.71 4.77
CA THR A 35 1.61 -6.65 4.62
C THR A 35 0.58 -6.76 5.72
N GLY A 36 0.40 -5.69 6.49
CA GLY A 36 -0.69 -5.54 7.45
C GLY A 36 -1.64 -4.46 6.96
N THR A 37 -2.93 -4.76 6.89
CA THR A 37 -3.99 -3.82 6.54
C THR A 37 -4.96 -3.69 7.71
N LEU A 38 -5.21 -2.46 8.14
CA LEU A 38 -6.22 -2.09 9.13
C LEU A 38 -7.37 -1.42 8.42
N ASN A 39 -8.59 -1.85 8.73
CA ASN A 39 -9.82 -1.30 8.14
C ASN A 39 -10.69 -0.66 9.21
N SER A 40 -11.21 0.51 8.90
CA SER A 40 -12.14 1.28 9.74
C SER A 40 -11.58 1.50 11.15
N VAL A 41 -10.36 2.05 11.23
CA VAL A 41 -9.78 2.48 12.51
C VAL A 41 -10.58 3.66 13.06
N THR A 42 -10.99 4.59 12.18
CA THR A 42 -12.01 5.60 12.46
C THR A 42 -13.40 5.18 11.95
N PRO A 43 -14.49 5.82 12.44
CA PRO A 43 -15.85 5.63 11.91
C PRO A 43 -16.01 6.01 10.44
N LEU A 44 -15.01 6.69 9.85
CA LEU A 44 -15.01 7.12 8.45
C LEU A 44 -14.70 5.97 7.48
N GLY A 45 -14.31 4.78 7.97
CA GLY A 45 -14.08 3.63 7.11
C GLY A 45 -12.72 3.63 6.40
N GLU A 46 -11.75 4.35 6.94
CA GLU A 46 -10.39 4.42 6.39
C GLU A 46 -9.69 3.05 6.34
N GLN A 47 -8.74 2.92 5.41
CA GLN A 47 -7.87 1.76 5.28
C GLN A 47 -6.40 2.18 5.40
N ILE A 48 -5.68 1.56 6.33
CA ILE A 48 -4.25 1.78 6.53
C ILE A 48 -3.54 0.49 6.19
N THR A 49 -2.67 0.52 5.18
CA THR A 49 -1.86 -0.64 4.76
C THR A 49 -0.39 -0.35 4.97
N VAL A 50 0.28 -1.17 5.76
CA VAL A 50 1.72 -1.10 6.00
C VAL A 50 2.35 -2.36 5.42
N SER A 51 3.38 -2.22 4.60
CA SER A 51 4.15 -3.36 4.08
C SER A 51 5.64 -3.19 4.31
N THR A 52 6.30 -4.27 4.70
CA THR A 52 7.75 -4.36 4.89
C THR A 52 8.32 -5.52 4.10
N LEU A 53 9.55 -5.37 3.61
CA LEU A 53 10.28 -6.45 2.93
C LEU A 53 11.30 -7.09 3.88
N GLN A 54 11.29 -8.42 3.97
CA GLN A 54 12.13 -9.28 4.82
C GLN A 54 12.28 -10.66 4.15
N PRO A 55 13.38 -11.43 4.24
CA PRO A 55 14.65 -11.11 4.86
C PRO A 55 15.43 -10.06 4.08
N ARG A 56 16.24 -9.29 4.81
CA ARG A 56 17.33 -8.48 4.25
C ARG A 56 18.21 -9.45 3.45
N GLY A 57 18.15 -9.38 2.13
CA GLY A 57 19.06 -10.14 1.26
C GLY A 57 20.53 -9.77 1.55
N PRO A 58 21.50 -10.34 0.80
CA PRO A 58 22.92 -10.02 0.97
C PRO A 58 23.22 -8.50 1.03
N ASP A 59 22.47 -7.72 0.25
CA ASP A 59 22.58 -6.27 0.08
C ASP A 59 21.85 -5.42 1.13
N HIS A 60 21.40 -6.00 2.25
CA HIS A 60 20.71 -5.28 3.34
C HIS A 60 19.51 -4.42 2.88
N GLU A 61 18.84 -4.82 1.81
CA GLU A 61 17.71 -4.11 1.22
C GLU A 61 16.55 -4.02 2.23
N THR A 62 16.15 -2.80 2.57
CA THR A 62 15.01 -2.53 3.44
C THR A 62 13.99 -1.68 2.70
N PHE A 63 12.76 -2.19 2.64
CA PHE A 63 11.63 -1.49 2.06
C PHE A 63 10.52 -1.39 3.09
N TYR A 64 10.07 -0.17 3.34
CA TYR A 64 8.91 0.12 4.17
C TYR A 64 7.94 0.96 3.35
N SER A 65 6.68 0.58 3.34
CA SER A 65 5.62 1.37 2.73
C SER A 65 4.44 1.47 3.68
N ALA A 66 3.84 2.64 3.73
CA ALA A 66 2.61 2.92 4.43
C ALA A 66 1.67 3.63 3.47
N THR A 67 0.46 3.11 3.34
CA THR A 67 -0.60 3.68 2.52
C THR A 67 -1.79 3.94 3.41
N TRP A 68 -2.33 5.15 3.35
CA TRP A 68 -3.55 5.53 4.04
C TRP A 68 -4.58 5.95 3.00
N ALA A 69 -5.74 5.30 3.00
CA ALA A 69 -6.85 5.60 2.12
C ALA A 69 -8.06 5.97 2.98
N GLN A 70 -8.58 7.18 2.77
CA GLN A 70 -9.74 7.71 3.47
C GLN A 70 -10.85 7.97 2.44
N PRO A 71 -11.99 7.28 2.53
CA PRO A 71 -13.17 7.66 1.78
C PRO A 71 -13.75 8.95 2.39
N ILE A 72 -14.17 9.87 1.52
CA ILE A 72 -14.68 11.19 1.91
C ILE A 72 -16.12 11.31 1.39
N GLY A 73 -17.05 11.57 2.30
CA GLY A 73 -18.48 11.75 1.96
C GLY A 73 -19.16 10.45 1.52
N THR A 74 -20.31 10.58 0.85
CA THR A 74 -21.11 9.46 0.35
C THR A 74 -20.94 9.22 -1.15
N ASP A 75 -20.22 10.10 -1.85
CA ASP A 75 -20.11 10.10 -3.31
C ASP A 75 -19.01 9.15 -3.83
N GLY A 76 -18.31 8.45 -2.93
CA GLY A 76 -17.24 7.51 -3.29
C GLY A 76 -15.89 8.16 -3.56
N LEU A 77 -15.71 9.45 -3.21
CA LEU A 77 -14.41 10.11 -3.24
C LEU A 77 -13.42 9.38 -2.32
N LEU A 78 -12.25 9.03 -2.83
CA LEU A 78 -11.19 8.39 -2.07
C LEU A 78 -9.93 9.25 -2.08
N ALA A 79 -9.50 9.69 -0.90
CA ALA A 79 -8.19 10.29 -0.71
C ALA A 79 -7.18 9.21 -0.32
N LYS A 80 -6.11 9.04 -1.09
CA LYS A 80 -5.07 8.05 -0.84
C LYS A 80 -3.72 8.74 -0.75
N LEU A 81 -3.09 8.61 0.42
CA LEU A 81 -1.73 9.02 0.71
C LEU A 81 -0.85 7.76 0.73
N THR A 82 0.20 7.75 -0.08
CA THR A 82 1.18 6.65 -0.16
C THR A 82 2.54 7.19 0.21
N TRP A 83 3.19 6.57 1.18
CA TRP A 83 4.57 6.83 1.55
C TRP A 83 5.35 5.53 1.45
N SER A 84 6.47 5.54 0.74
CA SER A 84 7.36 4.40 0.68
C SER A 84 8.80 4.85 0.78
N HIS A 85 9.54 4.23 1.67
CA HIS A 85 10.96 4.41 1.84
C HIS A 85 11.66 3.12 1.42
N TYR A 86 12.47 3.24 0.37
CA TYR A 86 13.29 2.19 -0.15
C TYR A 86 14.76 2.53 0.09
N ARG A 87 15.47 1.65 0.79
CA ARG A 87 16.92 1.75 0.99
C ARG A 87 17.56 0.45 0.55
N GLY A 88 18.27 0.49 -0.57
CA GLY A 88 19.13 -0.59 -1.04
C GLY A 88 20.60 -0.19 -0.93
N MET A 89 21.44 -1.07 -0.39
CA MET A 89 22.90 -0.98 -0.48
C MET A 89 23.37 -2.04 -1.49
N PRO A 90 23.34 -1.76 -2.81
CA PRO A 90 23.92 -2.70 -3.77
C PRO A 90 25.43 -2.79 -3.53
N GLU A 91 25.90 -3.91 -2.98
CA GLU A 91 27.31 -4.13 -2.74
C GLU A 91 27.95 -4.55 -4.08
N ASN A 92 28.40 -3.57 -4.85
CA ASN A 92 29.12 -3.81 -6.11
C ASN A 92 30.51 -4.42 -5.79
N LEU A 93 30.56 -5.73 -5.62
CA LEU A 93 31.79 -6.47 -5.31
C LEU A 93 32.89 -6.55 -6.39
N PRO A 94 32.76 -6.15 -7.68
CA PRO A 94 33.90 -6.27 -8.61
C PRO A 94 34.72 -4.98 -8.83
N LEU A 95 34.36 -3.83 -8.25
CA LEU A 95 35.03 -2.55 -8.55
C LEU A 95 36.00 -2.03 -7.47
N GLU A 96 36.09 -2.70 -6.30
CA GLU A 96 37.05 -2.32 -5.26
C GLU A 96 38.53 -2.50 -5.67
N GLN A 97 38.82 -3.35 -6.67
CA GLN A 97 40.19 -3.52 -7.19
C GLN A 97 40.71 -2.31 -7.99
N LEU A 98 39.85 -1.32 -8.30
CA LEU A 98 40.19 -0.14 -9.11
C LEU A 98 40.17 1.19 -8.32
N GLY A 99 40.04 1.16 -6.99
CA GLY A 99 40.21 2.36 -6.16
C GLY A 99 39.07 3.38 -6.20
N TYR A 100 37.94 3.07 -6.83
CA TYR A 100 36.75 3.92 -6.83
C TYR A 100 35.77 3.46 -5.76
N GLN A 101 35.70 4.19 -4.64
CA GLN A 101 34.63 4.02 -3.65
C GLN A 101 33.30 4.54 -4.20
N SER A 102 32.61 3.68 -4.93
CA SER A 102 31.29 3.97 -5.44
C SER A 102 30.23 3.28 -4.59
N ARG A 103 30.15 3.70 -3.32
CA ARG A 103 29.09 3.28 -2.39
C ARG A 103 27.81 4.02 -2.76
N TYR A 104 27.13 3.58 -3.82
CA TYR A 104 25.85 4.15 -4.24
C TYR A 104 24.75 3.72 -3.26
N LEU A 105 24.56 4.53 -2.20
CA LEU A 105 23.37 4.45 -1.37
C LEU A 105 22.18 4.90 -2.21
N THR A 106 21.35 3.95 -2.67
CA THR A 106 20.08 4.30 -3.32
C THR A 106 19.02 4.44 -2.24
N ASP A 107 18.92 5.63 -1.66
CA ASP A 107 17.81 6.03 -0.79
C ASP A 107 16.73 6.64 -1.68
N THR A 108 15.67 5.88 -1.93
CA THR A 108 14.53 6.35 -2.71
C THR A 108 13.35 6.52 -1.78
N GLN A 109 12.98 7.78 -1.55
CA GLN A 109 11.78 8.14 -0.82
C GLN A 109 10.71 8.52 -1.82
N ARG A 110 9.54 7.90 -1.72
CA ARG A 110 8.37 8.28 -2.50
C ARG A 110 7.27 8.71 -1.54
N LEU A 111 6.76 9.90 -1.78
CA LEU A 111 5.55 10.40 -1.16
C LEU A 111 4.60 10.74 -2.31
N GLY A 112 3.41 10.16 -2.28
CA GLY A 112 2.39 10.36 -3.30
C GLY A 112 1.05 10.62 -2.64
N LEU A 113 0.37 11.67 -3.10
CA LEU A 113 -1.00 11.97 -2.72
C LEU A 113 -1.87 11.84 -3.96
N SER A 114 -2.97 11.12 -3.84
CA SER A 114 -3.91 10.86 -4.92
C SER A 114 -5.34 11.06 -4.41
N LEU A 115 -6.17 11.65 -5.23
CA LEU A 115 -7.60 11.79 -5.01
C LEU A 115 -8.28 11.08 -6.18
N SER A 116 -9.22 10.20 -5.90
CA SER A 116 -9.96 9.47 -6.92
C SER A 116 -11.44 9.73 -6.73
N TYR A 117 -12.10 10.23 -7.76
CA TYR A 117 -13.54 10.52 -7.75
C TYR A 117 -14.26 9.71 -8.82
N PRO A 118 -15.21 8.82 -8.46
CA PRO A 118 -16.00 8.10 -9.43
C PRO A 118 -17.07 9.04 -10.02
N VAL A 119 -16.92 9.41 -11.29
CA VAL A 119 -17.85 10.33 -11.99
C VAL A 119 -19.14 9.63 -12.40
N LEU A 120 -19.08 8.32 -12.63
CA LEU A 120 -20.23 7.49 -12.97
C LEU A 120 -20.25 6.27 -12.06
N LEU A 121 -21.24 6.23 -11.18
CA LEU A 121 -21.57 5.07 -10.34
C LEU A 121 -22.85 4.45 -10.90
N SER A 122 -22.71 3.51 -11.83
CA SER A 122 -23.82 2.69 -12.31
C SER A 122 -23.56 1.23 -11.94
N ASN A 123 -24.61 0.45 -11.69
CA ASN A 123 -24.52 -0.94 -11.20
C ASN A 123 -23.69 -1.88 -12.11
N THR A 124 -23.36 -1.43 -13.32
CA THR A 124 -22.57 -2.15 -14.33
C THR A 124 -21.33 -1.40 -14.85
N ARG A 125 -21.08 -0.16 -14.44
CA ARG A 125 -19.91 0.63 -14.90
C ARG A 125 -19.41 1.60 -13.82
N ASN A 126 -18.11 1.55 -13.58
CA ASN A 126 -17.39 2.53 -12.77
C ASN A 126 -16.37 3.26 -13.67
N LEU A 127 -16.44 4.59 -13.70
CA LEU A 127 -15.46 5.47 -14.36
C LEU A 127 -14.89 6.41 -13.30
N THR A 128 -13.61 6.21 -12.96
CA THR A 128 -12.86 6.99 -11.97
C THR A 128 -11.88 7.92 -12.67
N LEU A 129 -11.84 9.18 -12.24
CA LEU A 129 -10.80 10.16 -12.59
C LEU A 129 -9.78 10.28 -11.47
#